data_AF-A0A7C2P9H2-F1
#
_entry.id   AF-A0A7C2P9H2-F1
#
_cell.length_a   1.000
_cell.length_b   1.000
_cell.length_c   1.000
_cell.angle_alpha   90.00
_cell.angle_beta   90.00
_cell.angle_gamma   90.00
#
_symmetry.space_group_name_H-M   'P 1'
#
loop_
_entity.id
_entity.type
_entity.pdbx_description
1 polymer ?
#
loop_
_entity_poly.entity_id
_entity_poly.type
_entity_poly.pdbx_seq_one_letter_code
_entity_poly.pdbx_strand_id
1 'polypeptide(L)'
;MKTLRRNTSVLFPFVLGVVLVGTWFVLSYPVPDERMIRSDDGVVSVALPAGMGDGVSVLLREDITGPFTAVVGPVYEIPSDAGVLPVGTALAFDVRPEWFENQSDALATLYGYDAARGAWEAMQSVFDPALRQVTLVLTAPSSHELWAVGVRQEMPLAQGDYALMEDVLNHPPVGAGGYEGFFAIATVGRDFVLVSTPSSPRTDCFDARGVNTLTTREWVRDGVTVRAGVRWTLDGDCGFVSVPTF
;
A
#
# COMPACT_ATOMS: atom_id res chain seq x y z
N MET A 1 -47.62 59.65 4.08
CA MET A 1 -47.03 58.30 3.88
C MET A 1 -46.26 58.30 2.56
N LYS A 2 -44.92 58.24 2.59
CA LYS A 2 -44.07 58.16 1.39
C LYS A 2 -43.65 56.70 1.21
N THR A 3 -44.10 56.07 0.12
CA THR A 3 -43.71 54.72 -0.28
C THR A 3 -42.30 54.74 -0.86
N LEU A 4 -41.33 54.15 -0.15
CA LEU A 4 -40.00 53.85 -0.69
C LEU A 4 -40.15 52.80 -1.81
N ARG A 5 -40.10 53.22 -3.08
CA ARG A 5 -39.79 52.32 -4.20
C ARG A 5 -38.30 51.98 -4.11
N ARG A 6 -38.00 50.80 -3.57
CA ARG A 6 -36.63 50.26 -3.48
C ARG A 6 -36.16 49.85 -4.88
N ASN A 7 -35.03 50.40 -5.32
CA ASN A 7 -34.34 50.11 -6.58
C ASN A 7 -33.85 48.64 -6.65
N THR A 8 -34.76 47.68 -6.83
CA THR A 8 -34.42 46.26 -7.03
C THR A 8 -33.91 45.93 -8.43
N SER A 9 -34.04 46.85 -9.40
CA SER A 9 -33.76 46.56 -10.81
C SER A 9 -32.28 46.57 -11.21
N VAL A 10 -31.37 47.10 -10.39
CA VAL A 10 -29.94 47.24 -10.75
C VAL A 10 -29.07 46.11 -10.16
N LEU A 11 -29.51 45.47 -9.07
CA LEU A 11 -28.75 44.39 -8.41
C LEU A 11 -28.82 43.07 -9.19
N PHE A 12 -29.93 42.79 -9.88
CA PHE A 12 -30.15 41.54 -10.59
C PHE A 12 -29.15 41.28 -11.75
N PRO A 13 -28.90 42.23 -12.68
CA PRO A 13 -27.96 41.98 -13.78
C PRO A 13 -26.50 41.84 -13.30
N PHE A 14 -26.13 42.50 -12.21
CA PHE A 14 -24.77 42.42 -11.67
C PHE A 14 -24.49 41.05 -11.04
N VAL A 15 -25.43 40.54 -10.23
CA VAL A 15 -25.32 39.19 -9.65
C VAL A 15 -25.32 38.13 -10.75
N LEU A 16 -26.17 38.27 -11.77
CA LEU A 16 -26.19 37.35 -12.91
C LEU A 16 -24.86 37.36 -13.68
N GLY A 17 -24.27 38.54 -13.91
CA GLY A 17 -22.97 38.67 -14.56
C GLY A 17 -21.83 38.01 -13.78
N VAL A 18 -21.78 38.19 -12.46
CA VAL A 18 -20.76 37.55 -11.60
C VAL A 18 -20.90 36.03 -11.59
N VAL A 19 -22.13 35.50 -11.54
CA VAL A 19 -22.37 34.03 -11.59
C VAL A 19 -21.97 33.44 -12.94
N LEU A 20 -22.27 34.12 -14.05
CA LEU A 20 -21.92 33.66 -15.39
C LEU A 20 -20.40 33.69 -15.62
N VAL A 21 -19.71 34.75 -15.19
CA VAL A 21 -18.25 34.84 -15.30
C VAL A 21 -17.56 33.84 -14.38
N GLY A 22 -18.06 33.66 -13.15
CA GLY A 22 -17.55 32.66 -12.20
C GLY A 22 -17.70 31.23 -12.72
N THR A 23 -18.89 30.89 -13.24
CA THR A 23 -19.15 29.58 -13.86
C THR A 23 -18.28 29.36 -15.09
N TRP A 24 -18.10 30.38 -15.94
CA TRP A 24 -17.21 30.29 -17.10
C TRP A 24 -15.77 30.01 -16.67
N PHE A 25 -15.25 30.74 -15.67
CA PHE A 25 -13.90 30.52 -15.16
C PHE A 25 -13.71 29.10 -14.61
N VAL A 26 -14.67 28.59 -13.83
CA VAL A 26 -14.62 27.22 -13.28
C VAL A 26 -14.66 26.15 -14.38
N LEU A 27 -15.47 26.34 -15.43
CA LEU A 27 -15.54 25.43 -16.57
C LEU A 27 -14.36 25.56 -17.55
N SER A 28 -13.67 26.71 -17.54
CA SER A 28 -12.51 26.99 -18.41
C SER A 28 -11.18 26.55 -17.79
N TYR A 29 -11.16 26.27 -16.49
CA TYR A 29 -9.98 25.67 -15.88
C TYR A 29 -9.86 24.25 -16.42
N PRO A 30 -8.76 23.89 -17.11
CA PRO A 30 -8.54 22.50 -17.49
C PRO A 30 -8.52 21.70 -16.19
N VAL A 31 -9.49 20.79 -16.02
CA VAL A 31 -9.39 19.75 -15.01
C VAL A 31 -8.07 19.04 -15.32
N PRO A 32 -7.12 18.97 -14.37
CA PRO A 32 -5.88 18.28 -14.61
C PRO A 32 -6.21 16.86 -15.08
N ASP A 33 -5.78 16.48 -16.29
CA ASP A 33 -6.10 15.18 -16.87
C ASP A 33 -5.52 14.09 -15.94
N GLU A 34 -6.39 13.45 -15.16
CA GLU A 34 -6.05 12.22 -14.46
C GLU A 34 -5.75 11.17 -15.52
N ARG A 35 -4.52 10.65 -15.52
CA ARG A 35 -4.14 9.61 -16.48
C ARG A 35 -4.59 8.28 -15.92
N MET A 36 -5.56 7.66 -16.59
CA MET A 36 -5.99 6.30 -16.30
C MET A 36 -5.27 5.31 -17.23
N ILE A 37 -4.63 4.32 -16.62
CA ILE A 37 -3.93 3.21 -17.28
C ILE A 37 -4.68 1.94 -16.91
N ARG A 38 -4.80 0.99 -17.84
CA ARG A 38 -5.51 -0.27 -17.63
C ARG A 38 -4.64 -1.44 -18.06
N SER A 39 -4.77 -2.58 -17.39
CA SER A 39 -4.20 -3.84 -17.86
C SER A 39 -4.86 -4.27 -19.18
N ASP A 40 -4.14 -5.07 -19.98
CA ASP A 40 -4.63 -5.57 -21.27
C ASP A 40 -5.89 -6.43 -21.16
N ASP A 41 -6.02 -7.18 -20.05
CA ASP A 41 -7.19 -8.00 -19.76
C ASP A 41 -8.36 -7.21 -19.13
N GLY A 42 -8.13 -5.92 -18.86
CA GLY A 42 -9.12 -5.00 -18.32
C GLY A 42 -9.41 -5.13 -16.83
N VAL A 43 -8.76 -6.03 -16.10
CA VAL A 43 -9.06 -6.31 -14.68
C VAL A 43 -8.55 -5.22 -13.75
N VAL A 44 -7.43 -4.57 -14.09
CA VAL A 44 -6.77 -3.59 -13.23
C VAL A 44 -6.78 -2.23 -13.90
N SER A 45 -7.11 -1.20 -13.14
CA SER A 45 -6.89 0.18 -13.54
C SER A 45 -6.10 0.96 -12.49
N VAL A 46 -5.30 1.90 -12.99
CA VAL A 46 -4.43 2.78 -12.22
C VAL A 46 -4.72 4.20 -12.67
N ALA A 47 -5.21 5.04 -11.76
CA ALA A 47 -5.37 6.46 -12.00
C ALA A 47 -4.27 7.24 -11.26
N LEU A 48 -3.52 8.04 -12.01
CA LEU A 48 -2.37 8.79 -11.50
C LEU A 48 -2.73 10.26 -11.30
N PRO A 49 -2.16 10.93 -10.28
CA PRO A 49 -2.26 12.38 -10.14
C PRO A 49 -1.76 13.07 -11.41
N ALA A 50 -2.39 14.20 -11.75
CA ALA A 50 -2.05 14.92 -12.96
C ALA A 50 -0.57 15.32 -13.01
N GLY A 51 0.05 15.10 -14.17
CA GLY A 51 1.47 15.33 -14.39
C GLY A 51 2.42 14.28 -13.79
N MET A 52 1.90 13.18 -13.22
CA MET A 52 2.71 12.14 -12.56
C MET A 52 2.53 10.74 -13.15
N GLY A 53 2.30 10.61 -14.46
CA GLY A 53 1.96 9.32 -15.08
C GLY A 53 2.85 8.85 -16.22
N ASP A 54 3.95 9.51 -16.51
CA ASP A 54 4.92 9.01 -17.49
C ASP A 54 5.68 7.81 -16.91
N GLY A 55 5.85 6.77 -17.72
CA GLY A 55 6.59 5.56 -17.34
C GLY A 55 5.82 4.55 -16.50
N VAL A 56 4.54 4.77 -16.17
CA VAL A 56 3.71 3.77 -15.48
C VAL A 56 3.05 2.84 -16.49
N SER A 57 3.03 1.55 -16.20
CA SER A 57 2.26 0.55 -16.96
C SER A 57 1.64 -0.49 -16.02
N VAL A 58 0.79 -1.36 -16.55
CA VAL A 58 0.15 -2.44 -15.78
C VAL A 58 0.29 -3.72 -16.58
N LEU A 59 1.05 -4.67 -16.04
CA LEU A 59 1.44 -5.91 -16.72
C LEU A 59 0.92 -7.11 -15.93
N LEU A 60 0.24 -8.03 -16.60
CA LEU A 60 -0.14 -9.31 -15.98
C LEU A 60 1.10 -10.22 -15.88
N ARG A 61 1.36 -10.79 -14.70
CA ARG A 61 2.48 -11.70 -14.44
C ARG A 61 2.03 -13.16 -14.52
N GLU A 62 2.02 -13.69 -15.75
CA GLU A 62 1.66 -15.09 -16.01
C GLU A 62 2.70 -16.10 -15.50
N ASP A 63 3.93 -15.66 -15.27
CA ASP A 63 5.03 -16.47 -14.73
C ASP A 63 4.90 -16.69 -13.21
N ILE A 64 4.12 -15.86 -12.52
CA ILE A 64 3.87 -15.95 -11.09
C ILE A 64 2.55 -16.70 -10.87
N THR A 65 2.68 -18.01 -10.65
CA THR A 65 1.55 -18.89 -10.38
C THR A 65 1.81 -19.68 -9.10
N GLY A 66 0.75 -20.01 -8.36
CA GLY A 66 0.87 -20.86 -7.21
C GLY A 66 -0.48 -21.17 -6.59
N PRO A 67 -0.51 -22.04 -5.58
CA PRO A 67 -1.21 -21.70 -4.36
C PRO A 67 -0.41 -20.61 -3.62
N PHE A 68 -1.10 -19.59 -3.12
CA PHE A 68 -0.52 -18.53 -2.28
C PHE A 68 -1.13 -18.63 -0.87
N THR A 69 -0.46 -18.03 0.11
CA THR A 69 -0.95 -17.94 1.49
C THR A 69 -2.23 -17.10 1.54
N ALA A 70 -2.26 -15.91 0.91
CA ALA A 70 -3.43 -15.02 0.93
C ALA A 70 -3.90 -14.51 -0.44
N VAL A 71 -3.04 -14.49 -1.46
CA VAL A 71 -3.41 -14.06 -2.82
C VAL A 71 -4.34 -15.08 -3.45
N VAL A 72 -5.43 -14.59 -4.06
CA VAL A 72 -6.44 -15.44 -4.70
C VAL A 72 -6.62 -15.16 -6.19
N GLY A 73 -6.28 -13.94 -6.63
CA GLY A 73 -6.34 -13.54 -8.03
C GLY A 73 -4.98 -13.60 -8.74
N PRO A 74 -4.93 -13.18 -10.02
CA PRO A 74 -3.69 -13.01 -10.76
C PRO A 74 -2.81 -11.92 -10.13
N VAL A 75 -1.51 -12.04 -10.34
CA VAL A 75 -0.52 -11.04 -9.92
C VAL A 75 -0.25 -10.08 -11.07
N TYR A 76 -0.22 -8.78 -10.76
CA TYR A 76 0.09 -7.72 -11.70
C TYR A 76 1.36 -7.00 -11.27
N GLU A 77 2.19 -6.66 -12.23
CA GLU A 77 3.31 -5.75 -12.05
C GLU A 77 2.90 -4.36 -12.51
N ILE A 78 3.13 -3.36 -11.66
CA ILE A 78 2.87 -1.95 -11.95
C ILE A 78 4.20 -1.20 -11.85
N PRO A 79 5.06 -1.30 -12.87
CA PRO A 79 6.36 -0.62 -12.85
C PRO A 79 6.16 0.89 -13.04
N SER A 80 7.08 1.67 -12.47
CA SER A 80 7.20 3.10 -12.75
C SER A 80 8.67 3.45 -13.02
N ASP A 81 8.94 4.41 -13.90
CA ASP A 81 10.31 4.89 -14.17
C ASP A 81 11.00 5.42 -12.90
N ALA A 82 10.23 5.91 -11.93
CA ALA A 82 10.72 6.38 -10.64
C ALA A 82 10.98 5.25 -9.64
N GLY A 83 10.57 4.00 -9.94
CA GLY A 83 10.59 2.86 -9.03
C GLY A 83 9.61 2.97 -7.85
N VAL A 84 8.76 4.00 -7.85
CA VAL A 84 7.74 4.26 -6.84
C VAL A 84 6.47 4.81 -7.47
N LEU A 85 5.32 4.41 -6.94
CA LEU A 85 4.02 5.02 -7.25
C LEU A 85 3.80 6.23 -6.32
N PRO A 86 3.39 7.40 -6.86
CA PRO A 86 3.22 8.61 -6.08
C PRO A 86 1.99 8.56 -5.16
N VAL A 87 1.99 9.42 -4.14
CA VAL A 87 0.82 9.67 -3.28
C VAL A 87 -0.36 10.12 -4.15
N GLY A 88 -1.55 9.64 -3.84
CA GLY A 88 -2.78 9.94 -4.58
C GLY A 88 -3.01 9.03 -5.78
N THR A 89 -2.10 8.11 -6.11
CA THR A 89 -2.38 7.05 -7.09
C THR A 89 -3.54 6.21 -6.60
N ALA A 90 -4.57 6.06 -7.43
CA ALA A 90 -5.71 5.19 -7.17
C ALA A 90 -5.55 3.89 -7.96
N LEU A 91 -5.65 2.76 -7.26
CA LEU A 91 -5.65 1.41 -7.83
C LEU A 91 -7.05 0.84 -7.71
N ALA A 92 -7.53 0.20 -8.77
CA ALA A 92 -8.81 -0.50 -8.77
C ALA A 92 -8.66 -1.87 -9.45
N PHE A 93 -9.11 -2.91 -8.77
CA PHE A 93 -9.00 -4.30 -9.21
C PHE A 93 -10.39 -4.93 -9.23
N ASP A 94 -10.82 -5.38 -10.41
CA ASP A 94 -12.06 -6.13 -10.56
C ASP A 94 -11.91 -7.49 -9.87
N VAL A 95 -12.90 -7.86 -9.07
CA VAL A 95 -12.91 -9.07 -8.26
C VAL A 95 -13.81 -10.11 -8.92
N ARG A 96 -13.24 -11.28 -9.17
CA ARG A 96 -13.99 -12.40 -9.74
C ARG A 96 -14.32 -13.46 -8.67
N PRO A 97 -15.58 -13.88 -8.51
CA PRO A 97 -15.98 -14.84 -7.47
C PRO A 97 -15.24 -16.19 -7.56
N GLU A 98 -14.87 -16.63 -8.76
CA GLU A 98 -14.16 -17.88 -8.99
C GLU A 98 -12.79 -17.94 -8.31
N TRP A 99 -12.19 -16.80 -7.96
CA TRP A 99 -10.90 -16.74 -7.27
C TRP A 99 -10.99 -17.19 -5.81
N PHE A 100 -12.15 -17.09 -5.17
CA PHE A 100 -12.25 -17.21 -3.71
C PHE A 100 -12.47 -18.64 -3.21
N GLU A 101 -12.61 -19.64 -4.10
CA GLU A 101 -12.70 -21.08 -3.79
C GLU A 101 -13.32 -21.42 -2.41
N ASN A 102 -14.53 -20.92 -2.13
CA ASN A 102 -15.33 -21.07 -0.88
C ASN A 102 -15.20 -19.96 0.19
N GLN A 103 -14.46 -18.89 -0.07
CA GLN A 103 -14.39 -17.71 0.78
C GLN A 103 -15.33 -16.62 0.26
N SER A 104 -15.70 -15.69 1.15
CA SER A 104 -16.52 -14.54 0.77
C SER A 104 -15.66 -13.50 0.05
N ASP A 105 -16.12 -13.02 -1.11
CA ASP A 105 -15.51 -11.89 -1.83
C ASP A 105 -15.59 -10.59 -1.02
N ALA A 106 -16.48 -10.50 -0.04
CA ALA A 106 -16.52 -9.39 0.93
C ALA A 106 -15.24 -9.25 1.78
N LEU A 107 -14.38 -10.27 1.80
CA LEU A 107 -13.08 -10.23 2.47
C LEU A 107 -11.94 -9.83 1.52
N ALA A 108 -12.25 -9.45 0.28
CA ALA A 108 -11.27 -9.04 -0.70
C ALA A 108 -10.49 -7.81 -0.23
N THR A 109 -9.17 -7.90 -0.33
CA THR A 109 -8.25 -6.81 0.00
C THR A 109 -7.15 -6.76 -1.06
N LEU A 110 -6.59 -5.57 -1.28
CA LEU A 110 -5.45 -5.42 -2.16
C LEU A 110 -4.17 -5.72 -1.37
N TYR A 111 -3.29 -6.52 -1.96
CA TYR A 111 -1.95 -6.78 -1.44
C TYR A 111 -0.91 -6.18 -2.38
N GLY A 112 0.11 -5.55 -1.79
CA GLY A 112 1.35 -5.19 -2.49
C GLY A 112 2.48 -6.09 -2.01
N TYR A 113 3.37 -6.54 -2.91
CA TYR A 113 4.54 -7.34 -2.51
C TYR A 113 5.72 -6.45 -2.11
N ASP A 114 6.10 -6.49 -0.84
CA ASP A 114 7.27 -5.78 -0.33
C ASP A 114 8.51 -6.65 -0.56
N ALA A 115 9.25 -6.34 -1.62
CA ALA A 115 10.49 -7.04 -1.95
C ALA A 115 11.58 -6.89 -0.86
N ALA A 116 11.57 -5.81 -0.09
CA ALA A 116 12.55 -5.59 0.97
C ALA A 116 12.29 -6.49 2.19
N ARG A 117 11.02 -6.81 2.47
CA ARG A 117 10.63 -7.77 3.53
C ARG A 117 10.39 -9.19 3.01
N GLY A 118 10.29 -9.35 1.69
CA GLY A 118 10.00 -10.60 1.01
C GLY A 118 8.62 -11.17 1.39
N ALA A 119 7.61 -10.31 1.50
CA ALA A 119 6.27 -10.66 1.96
C ALA A 119 5.18 -9.76 1.32
N TRP A 120 3.97 -10.27 1.20
CA TRP A 120 2.78 -9.52 0.81
C TRP A 120 2.28 -8.66 1.97
N GLU A 121 2.11 -7.37 1.73
CA GLU A 121 1.55 -6.40 2.67
C GLU A 121 0.08 -6.13 2.31
N ALA A 122 -0.81 -6.32 3.28
CA ALA A 122 -2.23 -5.99 3.12
C ALA A 122 -2.41 -4.47 3.13
N MET A 123 -2.93 -3.93 2.04
CA MET A 123 -3.14 -2.49 1.89
C MET A 123 -4.51 -2.09 2.45
N GLN A 124 -4.64 -0.82 2.85
CA GLN A 124 -5.90 -0.28 3.31
C GLN A 124 -6.85 0.00 2.13
N SER A 125 -7.43 -1.06 1.59
CA SER A 125 -8.37 -1.00 0.46
C SER A 125 -9.84 -1.11 0.89
N VAL A 126 -10.75 -0.72 -0.01
CA VAL A 126 -12.20 -0.82 0.15
C VAL A 126 -12.76 -1.71 -0.94
N PHE A 127 -13.54 -2.72 -0.55
CA PHE A 127 -14.32 -3.53 -1.49
C PHE A 127 -15.71 -2.92 -1.71
N ASP A 128 -16.03 -2.66 -2.98
CA ASP A 128 -17.37 -2.27 -3.43
C ASP A 128 -18.10 -3.52 -3.97
N PRO A 129 -19.14 -4.04 -3.27
CA PRO A 129 -19.87 -5.21 -3.73
C PRO A 129 -20.79 -4.95 -4.93
N ALA A 130 -21.18 -3.70 -5.20
CA ALA A 130 -22.02 -3.35 -6.34
C ALA A 130 -21.21 -3.34 -7.64
N LEU A 131 -19.97 -2.83 -7.57
CA LEU A 131 -19.03 -2.86 -8.69
C LEU A 131 -18.17 -4.13 -8.73
N ARG A 132 -18.17 -4.92 -7.64
CA ARG A 132 -17.26 -6.04 -7.41
C ARG A 132 -15.82 -5.65 -7.65
N GLN A 133 -15.39 -4.61 -6.96
CA GLN A 133 -14.08 -4.01 -7.18
C GLN A 133 -13.41 -3.71 -5.85
N VAL A 134 -12.12 -4.00 -5.72
CA VAL A 134 -11.30 -3.51 -4.61
C VAL A 134 -10.57 -2.25 -5.06
N THR A 135 -10.70 -1.19 -4.28
CA THR A 135 -10.07 0.11 -4.58
C THR A 135 -9.14 0.53 -3.46
N LEU A 136 -8.05 1.21 -3.81
CA LEU A 136 -7.06 1.77 -2.89
C LEU A 136 -6.64 3.15 -3.40
N VAL A 137 -6.48 4.13 -2.52
CA VAL A 137 -5.77 5.38 -2.82
C VAL A 137 -4.52 5.44 -1.95
N LEU A 138 -3.36 5.58 -2.58
CA LEU A 138 -2.08 5.64 -1.85
C LEU A 138 -2.00 6.93 -1.02
N THR A 139 -1.83 6.78 0.29
CA THR A 139 -1.61 7.89 1.23
C THR A 139 -0.13 8.21 1.44
N ALA A 140 0.76 7.31 1.01
CA ALA A 140 2.22 7.45 0.99
C ALA A 140 2.77 6.88 -0.33
N PRO A 141 3.97 7.30 -0.79
CA PRO A 141 4.61 6.67 -1.94
C PRO A 141 4.78 5.16 -1.72
N SER A 142 4.56 4.37 -2.77
CA SER A 142 4.65 2.91 -2.69
C SER A 142 5.76 2.39 -3.58
N SER A 143 6.67 1.60 -3.03
CA SER A 143 7.70 0.85 -3.79
C SER A 143 7.26 -0.57 -4.16
N HIS A 144 5.99 -0.91 -3.95
CA HIS A 144 5.45 -2.21 -4.33
C HIS A 144 5.30 -2.27 -5.84
N GLU A 145 6.00 -3.20 -6.49
CA GLU A 145 5.89 -3.42 -7.94
C GLU A 145 4.84 -4.47 -8.26
N LEU A 146 4.71 -5.51 -7.41
CA LEU A 146 3.72 -6.56 -7.60
C LEU A 146 2.48 -6.31 -6.74
N TRP A 147 1.31 -6.51 -7.33
CA TRP A 147 0.01 -6.24 -6.74
C TRP A 147 -0.95 -7.39 -7.07
N ALA A 148 -1.80 -7.75 -6.12
CA ALA A 148 -2.80 -8.78 -6.33
C ALA A 148 -3.99 -8.62 -5.40
N VAL A 149 -5.13 -9.19 -5.79
CA VAL A 149 -6.26 -9.38 -4.89
C VAL A 149 -6.03 -10.61 -4.04
N GLY A 150 -6.20 -10.44 -2.73
CA GLY A 150 -6.16 -11.54 -1.77
C GLY A 150 -7.35 -11.51 -0.83
N VAL A 151 -7.39 -12.47 0.08
CA VAL A 151 -8.33 -12.47 1.20
C VAL A 151 -7.63 -11.89 2.41
N ARG A 152 -8.27 -10.93 3.10
CA ARG A 152 -7.75 -10.41 4.37
C ARG A 152 -7.67 -11.56 5.37
N GLN A 153 -6.44 -11.94 5.72
CA GLN A 153 -6.19 -12.94 6.76
C GLN A 153 -5.88 -12.27 8.08
N GLU A 154 -6.68 -12.58 9.10
CA GLU A 154 -6.35 -12.29 10.48
C GLU A 154 -5.69 -13.53 11.08
N MET A 155 -4.37 -13.47 11.24
CA MET A 155 -3.61 -14.56 11.86
C MET A 155 -2.85 -13.99 13.05
N PRO A 156 -3.37 -14.18 14.28
CA PRO A 156 -2.76 -13.62 15.46
C PRO A 156 -1.42 -14.30 15.77
N LEU A 157 -0.46 -13.50 16.20
CA LEU A 157 0.80 -13.98 16.75
C LEU A 157 0.55 -14.62 18.11
N ALA A 158 1.16 -15.78 18.35
CA ALA A 158 1.21 -16.40 19.65
C ALA A 158 2.34 -15.78 20.48
N GLN A 159 2.25 -15.90 21.81
CA GLN A 159 3.31 -15.43 22.71
C GLN A 159 4.70 -15.99 22.35
N GLY A 160 4.77 -17.25 21.88
CA GLY A 160 6.02 -17.87 21.45
C GLY A 160 6.63 -17.27 20.18
N ASP A 161 5.85 -16.59 19.34
CA ASP A 161 6.38 -15.93 18.13
C ASP A 161 7.28 -14.74 18.51
N TYR A 162 7.02 -14.08 19.63
CA TYR A 162 7.83 -12.94 20.11
C TYR A 162 9.25 -13.35 20.52
N ALA A 163 9.45 -14.56 21.02
CA ALA A 163 10.79 -15.08 21.32
C ALA A 163 11.67 -15.19 20.06
N LEU A 164 11.05 -15.38 18.88
CA LEU A 164 11.76 -15.39 17.61
C LEU A 164 12.30 -14.00 17.24
N MET A 165 11.54 -12.95 17.54
CA MET A 165 11.97 -11.56 17.35
C MET A 165 13.13 -11.22 18.28
N GLU A 166 13.05 -11.66 19.55
CA GLU A 166 14.16 -11.49 20.50
C GLU A 166 15.45 -12.16 20.02
N ASP A 167 15.37 -13.36 19.46
CA ASP A 167 16.55 -14.04 18.90
C ASP A 167 17.19 -13.22 17.76
N VAL A 168 16.38 -12.67 16.85
CA VAL A 168 16.91 -11.83 15.75
C VAL A 168 17.55 -10.56 16.31
N LEU A 169 16.89 -9.90 17.26
CA LEU A 169 17.35 -8.63 17.81
C LEU A 169 18.60 -8.78 18.68
N ASN A 170 18.79 -9.92 19.35
CA ASN A 170 19.99 -10.20 20.15
C ASN A 170 21.24 -10.49 19.31
N HIS A 171 21.11 -10.59 17.98
CA HIS A 171 22.22 -10.82 17.05
C HIS A 171 22.29 -9.72 15.97
N PRO A 172 22.45 -8.44 16.34
CA PRO A 172 22.55 -7.37 15.37
C PRO A 172 23.79 -7.53 14.49
N PRO A 173 23.73 -7.22 13.19
CA PRO A 173 24.90 -7.12 12.35
C PRO A 173 25.83 -6.00 12.85
N VAL A 174 27.13 -6.14 12.56
CA VAL A 174 28.13 -5.12 12.90
C VAL A 174 27.76 -3.79 12.26
N GLY A 175 27.73 -2.71 13.04
CA GLY A 175 27.38 -1.37 12.58
C GLY A 175 25.86 -1.07 12.56
N ALA A 176 25.02 -1.91 13.17
CA ALA A 176 23.59 -1.61 13.32
C ALA A 176 23.36 -0.35 14.19
N GLY A 177 22.89 0.72 13.56
CA GLY A 177 22.53 2.02 14.18
C GLY A 177 21.02 2.29 14.23
N GLY A 178 20.22 1.43 13.59
CA GLY A 178 18.76 1.43 13.70
C GLY A 178 18.14 0.12 13.24
N TYR A 179 16.86 -0.10 13.59
CA TYR A 179 16.14 -1.28 13.13
C TYR A 179 14.62 -1.10 13.03
N GLU A 180 14.01 -1.95 12.20
CA GLU A 180 12.57 -2.13 12.07
C GLU A 180 12.25 -3.63 12.02
N GLY A 181 11.59 -4.14 13.06
CA GLY A 181 11.11 -5.51 13.16
C GLY A 181 9.73 -5.71 12.51
N PHE A 182 9.52 -6.90 11.97
CA PHE A 182 8.24 -7.36 11.42
C PHE A 182 8.01 -8.84 11.65
N PHE A 183 6.75 -9.24 11.61
CA PHE A 183 6.32 -10.62 11.51
C PHE A 183 5.58 -10.85 10.20
N ALA A 184 5.92 -11.95 9.55
CA ALA A 184 5.20 -12.45 8.39
C ALA A 184 4.94 -13.95 8.56
N ILE A 185 3.93 -14.47 7.87
CA ILE A 185 3.52 -15.87 7.99
C ILE A 185 3.19 -16.47 6.63
N ALA A 186 3.40 -17.78 6.50
CA ALA A 186 3.10 -18.54 5.31
C ALA A 186 2.35 -19.83 5.68
N THR A 187 1.19 -20.06 5.06
CA THR A 187 0.50 -21.36 5.10
C THR A 187 0.84 -22.21 3.88
N VAL A 188 1.41 -21.59 2.85
CA VAL A 188 1.82 -22.24 1.61
C VAL A 188 3.28 -21.89 1.29
N GLY A 189 4.15 -22.90 1.36
CA GLY A 189 5.56 -22.76 0.96
C GLY A 189 6.27 -21.58 1.64
N ARG A 190 6.95 -20.76 0.84
CA ARG A 190 7.65 -19.53 1.27
C ARG A 190 6.90 -18.26 0.83
N ASP A 191 5.59 -18.34 0.62
CA ASP A 191 4.76 -17.19 0.31
C ASP A 191 4.29 -16.52 1.60
N PHE A 192 5.02 -15.47 2.02
CA PHE A 192 4.78 -14.82 3.29
C PHE A 192 3.82 -13.64 3.17
N VAL A 193 2.98 -13.45 4.18
CA VAL A 193 2.07 -12.32 4.36
C VAL A 193 2.45 -11.59 5.64
N LEU A 194 2.61 -10.28 5.55
CA LEU A 194 2.93 -9.41 6.68
C LEU A 194 1.72 -9.34 7.63
N VAL A 195 1.94 -9.61 8.92
CA VAL A 195 0.86 -9.59 9.93
C VAL A 195 1.10 -8.63 11.08
N SER A 196 2.34 -8.19 11.28
CA SER A 196 2.65 -7.17 12.27
C SER A 196 3.96 -6.47 11.96
N THR A 197 4.03 -5.19 12.26
CA THR A 197 5.26 -4.39 12.36
C THR A 197 5.41 -3.96 13.83
N PRO A 198 5.83 -4.88 14.72
CA PRO A 198 5.70 -4.72 16.16
C PRO A 198 6.60 -3.63 16.77
N SER A 199 7.58 -3.11 16.01
CA SER A 199 8.47 -2.06 16.52
C SER A 199 8.39 -0.81 15.65
N SER A 200 8.04 0.33 16.27
CA SER A 200 8.38 1.63 15.71
C SER A 200 9.87 1.64 15.33
N PRO A 201 10.26 2.20 14.18
CA PRO A 201 11.67 2.28 13.79
C PRO A 201 12.45 2.91 14.94
N ARG A 202 13.42 2.17 15.47
CA ARG A 202 14.33 2.68 16.48
C ARG A 202 15.58 3.13 15.76
N THR A 203 15.82 4.42 15.77
CA THR A 203 17.07 5.01 15.32
C THR A 203 17.61 5.82 16.50
N ASP A 204 18.71 5.37 17.08
CA ASP A 204 19.46 6.20 18.03
C ASP A 204 20.26 7.29 17.28
N CYS A 205 20.25 7.24 15.93
CA CYS A 205 20.90 8.19 15.04
C CYS A 205 19.87 8.95 14.18
N PHE A 206 19.89 10.28 14.32
CA PHE A 206 18.93 11.21 13.68
C PHE A 206 19.05 11.29 12.15
N ASP A 207 20.13 10.75 11.54
CA ASP A 207 20.43 10.85 10.11
C ASP A 207 20.81 9.48 9.50
N ALA A 208 20.01 8.44 9.77
CA ALA A 208 20.28 7.10 9.28
C ALA A 208 20.12 7.00 7.74
N ARG A 209 21.17 7.40 7.00
CA ARG A 209 21.31 7.23 5.53
C ARG A 209 22.05 5.93 5.17
N GLY A 210 22.01 4.96 6.08
CA GLY A 210 22.79 3.73 6.03
C GLY A 210 22.34 2.73 4.98
N VAL A 211 23.19 1.72 4.75
CA VAL A 211 22.82 0.53 3.97
C VAL A 211 21.85 -0.30 4.81
N ASN A 212 20.75 -0.74 4.20
CA ASN A 212 19.81 -1.63 4.88
C ASN A 212 20.21 -3.10 4.67
N THR A 213 20.16 -3.90 5.75
CA THR A 213 20.30 -5.35 5.68
C THR A 213 19.14 -6.03 6.39
N LEU A 214 18.77 -7.23 5.95
CA LEU A 214 17.67 -7.99 6.52
C LEU A 214 18.21 -9.24 7.23
N THR A 215 17.84 -9.40 8.50
CA THR A 215 18.03 -10.66 9.24
C THR A 215 16.67 -11.29 9.48
N THR A 216 16.52 -12.58 9.18
CA THR A 216 15.27 -13.32 9.44
C THR A 216 15.51 -14.59 10.23
N ARG A 217 14.49 -14.99 10.98
CA ARG A 217 14.35 -16.30 11.61
C ARG A 217 12.98 -16.84 11.30
N GLU A 218 12.91 -18.13 11.08
CA GLU A 218 11.67 -18.84 10.72
C GLU A 218 11.48 -20.02 11.65
N TRP A 219 10.24 -20.30 12.00
CA TRP A 219 9.85 -21.54 12.68
C TRP A 219 8.47 -21.99 12.21
N VAL A 220 8.15 -23.26 12.44
CA VAL A 220 6.87 -23.84 12.03
C VAL A 220 6.03 -24.14 13.27
N ARG A 221 4.80 -23.63 13.29
CA ARG A 221 3.80 -23.84 14.34
C ARG A 221 2.49 -24.24 13.70
N ASP A 222 1.96 -25.40 14.07
CA ASP A 222 0.65 -25.91 13.62
C ASP A 222 0.47 -25.89 12.09
N GLY A 223 1.53 -26.15 11.33
CA GLY A 223 1.52 -26.13 9.86
C GLY A 223 1.66 -24.73 9.23
N VAL A 224 1.80 -23.68 10.04
CA VAL A 224 2.09 -22.31 9.60
C VAL A 224 3.57 -22.01 9.81
N THR A 225 4.24 -21.48 8.80
CA THR A 225 5.60 -20.96 8.94
C THR A 225 5.52 -19.51 9.38
N VAL A 226 6.07 -19.19 10.54
CA VAL A 226 6.17 -17.81 11.03
C VAL A 226 7.59 -17.33 10.83
N ARG A 227 7.73 -16.13 10.25
CA ARG A 227 8.98 -15.41 10.05
C ARG A 227 9.01 -14.18 10.93
N ALA A 228 10.01 -14.08 11.80
CA ALA A 228 10.44 -12.82 12.38
C ALA A 228 11.54 -12.24 11.49
N GLY A 229 11.41 -10.97 11.12
CA GLY A 229 12.41 -10.27 10.34
C GLY A 229 12.77 -8.94 10.99
N VAL A 230 14.04 -8.56 10.88
CA VAL A 230 14.52 -7.24 11.30
C VAL A 230 15.30 -6.63 10.15
N ARG A 231 14.82 -5.48 9.67
CA ARG A 231 15.54 -4.62 8.74
C ARG A 231 16.42 -3.69 9.56
N TRP A 232 17.72 -3.87 9.46
CA TRP A 232 18.73 -3.06 10.13
C TRP A 232 19.18 -1.92 9.24
N THR A 233 19.35 -0.74 9.80
CA THR A 233 20.06 0.36 9.15
C THR A 233 21.48 0.39 9.69
N LEU A 234 22.45 0.16 8.79
CA LEU A 234 23.87 0.11 9.12
C LEU A 234 24.47 1.51 9.02
N ASP A 235 24.97 2.04 10.13
CA ASP A 235 25.72 3.30 10.17
C ASP A 235 27.04 3.07 10.92
N GLY A 236 28.16 3.24 10.21
CA GLY A 236 29.50 2.91 10.71
C GLY A 236 29.99 3.81 11.85
N ASP A 237 29.35 4.96 12.05
CA ASP A 237 29.76 5.96 13.04
C ASP A 237 28.85 6.01 14.27
N CYS A 238 27.82 5.16 14.32
CA CYS A 238 26.87 5.08 15.42
C CYS A 238 27.21 3.96 16.41
N GLY A 239 27.09 4.26 17.71
CA GLY A 239 27.16 3.23 18.76
C GLY A 239 26.00 2.23 18.65
N PHE A 240 26.17 1.04 19.25
CA PHE A 240 25.15 -0.02 19.25
C PHE A 240 23.79 0.48 19.75
N VAL A 241 22.73 0.18 19.00
CA VAL A 241 21.34 0.45 19.42
C VAL A 241 20.99 -0.41 20.63
N SER A 242 20.34 0.20 21.62
CA SER A 242 19.79 -0.53 22.75
C SER A 242 18.56 -1.37 22.35
N VAL A 243 18.70 -2.69 22.41
CA VAL A 243 17.62 -3.65 22.13
C VAL A 243 16.73 -3.77 23.38
N PRO A 244 15.42 -3.51 23.29
CA PRO A 244 14.51 -3.76 24.40
C PRO A 244 14.29 -5.27 24.59
N THR A 245 14.18 -5.70 25.85
CA THR A 245 13.64 -7.01 26.22
C THR A 245 12.11 -6.96 26.14
N PHE A 246 11.47 -7.93 25.47
CA PHE A 246 10.02 -7.97 25.27
C PHE A 246 9.30 -8.76 26.38
#